data_AF-A0A3R7US65-F1
#
_entry.id   AF-A0A3R7US65-F1
#
_cell.length_a   1.000
_cell.length_b   1.000
_cell.length_c   1.000
_cell.angle_alpha   90.00
_cell.angle_beta   90.00
_cell.angle_gamma   90.00
#
_symmetry.space_group_name_H-M   'P 1'
#
loop_
_entity.id
_entity.type
_entity.pdbx_description
1 polymer ?
#
loop_
_entity_poly.entity_id
_entity_poly.type
_entity_poly.pdbx_seq_one_letter_code
_entity_poly.pdbx_strand_id
1 'polypeptide(L)'
;MNDLLLTHPFTDVKKRILELSEQIKDSGMVHIHAPANLSGLLALSMLESAFLDTGMKYRRRFLPSDQHIPRDERRQPQLPKDGLLIFIAPFEDTWKLDELPKTDYIHITPLSVSVRLGSNQSERRGALDVVAQCAALAAQMVPNGQKVRLLRPFASTGLWLREALDTTFDPIHTAVRDHLREEGSFRIVPLPEVPSPAPGMIPGLSERMLSRLQKGWQKMDIDSRSAALSELILPTLTHPSLSTPRLEELVWHRLMIGTSDVDVMSQIFLTENEWPEDSGAAKIHASKLADSFLKTGLLLHS
;
A
#
# COMPACT_ATOMS: atom_id res chain seq x y z
N MET A 1 17.14 1.89 6.59
CA MET A 1 15.86 2.34 6.02
C MET A 1 15.84 3.84 6.19
N ASN A 2 15.50 4.58 5.16
CA ASN A 2 15.41 6.03 5.24
C ASN A 2 14.07 6.40 5.90
N ASP A 3 14.04 7.56 6.57
CA ASP A 3 12.86 7.99 7.30
C ASP A 3 11.79 8.52 6.33
N LEU A 4 10.61 7.88 6.30
CA LEU A 4 9.46 8.32 5.50
C LEU A 4 8.99 9.72 5.92
N LEU A 5 9.16 10.08 7.19
CA LEU A 5 8.75 11.38 7.72
C LEU A 5 9.61 12.54 7.20
N LEU A 6 10.69 12.26 6.49
CA LEU A 6 11.48 13.26 5.77
C LEU A 6 10.98 13.50 4.34
N THR A 7 10.06 12.67 3.84
CA THR A 7 9.49 12.84 2.51
C THR A 7 8.39 13.90 2.51
N HIS A 8 8.25 14.61 1.38
CA HIS A 8 7.25 15.67 1.23
C HIS A 8 5.82 15.26 1.64
N PRO A 9 5.28 14.10 1.24
CA PRO A 9 3.93 13.69 1.64
C PRO A 9 3.67 13.65 3.15
N PHE A 10 4.71 13.47 3.95
CA PHE A 10 4.59 13.34 5.40
C PHE A 10 4.82 14.65 6.14
N THR A 11 5.19 15.74 5.46
CA THR A 11 5.51 17.04 6.09
C THR A 11 4.36 17.52 6.98
N ASP A 12 3.14 17.48 6.44
CA ASP A 12 1.93 18.00 7.09
C ASP A 12 1.50 17.12 8.28
N VAL A 13 1.81 15.83 8.24
CA VAL A 13 1.36 14.84 9.24
C VAL A 13 2.46 14.38 10.19
N LYS A 14 3.71 14.79 9.99
CA LYS A 14 4.88 14.34 10.75
C LYS A 14 4.68 14.45 12.25
N LYS A 15 4.21 15.61 12.72
CA LYS A 15 3.95 15.86 14.15
C LYS A 15 2.96 14.85 14.72
N ARG A 16 1.85 14.60 14.01
CA ARG A 16 0.86 13.59 14.42
C ARG A 16 1.47 12.21 14.49
N ILE A 17 2.27 11.79 13.49
CA ILE A 17 2.91 10.47 13.50
C ILE A 17 3.86 10.30 14.70
N LEU A 18 4.61 11.34 15.06
CA LEU A 18 5.47 11.34 16.25
C LEU A 18 4.66 11.19 17.54
N GLU A 19 3.62 12.01 17.71
CA GLU A 19 2.74 11.96 18.89
C GLU A 19 2.03 10.61 19.04
N LEU A 20 1.52 10.06 17.93
CA LEU A 20 0.90 8.73 17.92
C LEU A 20 1.92 7.64 18.25
N SER A 21 3.16 7.73 17.72
CA SER A 21 4.21 6.77 18.05
C SER A 21 4.56 6.78 19.54
N GLU A 22 4.60 7.95 20.18
CA GLU A 22 4.85 8.08 21.62
C GLU A 22 3.68 7.48 22.42
N GLN A 23 2.45 7.85 22.08
CA GLN A 23 1.25 7.32 22.73
C GLN A 23 1.16 5.78 22.66
N ILE A 24 1.55 5.18 21.53
CA ILE A 24 1.57 3.73 21.38
C ILE A 24 2.67 3.10 22.24
N LYS A 25 3.88 3.68 22.24
CA LYS A 25 5.03 3.16 23.02
C LYS A 25 4.77 3.19 24.54
N ASP A 26 4.03 4.20 25.01
CA ASP A 26 3.68 4.34 26.42
C ASP A 26 2.52 3.42 26.85
N SER A 27 1.85 2.78 25.90
CA SER A 27 0.73 1.88 26.19
C SER A 27 1.21 0.49 26.64
N GLY A 28 0.63 -0.04 27.73
CA GLY A 28 0.95 -1.39 28.20
C GLY A 28 0.35 -2.52 27.35
N MET A 29 -0.70 -2.20 26.58
CA MET A 29 -1.44 -3.11 25.71
C MET A 29 -2.07 -2.34 24.56
N VAL A 30 -1.96 -2.85 23.34
CA VAL A 30 -2.56 -2.24 22.14
C VAL A 30 -3.63 -3.14 21.54
N HIS A 31 -4.76 -2.57 21.15
CA HIS A 31 -5.78 -3.21 20.34
C HIS A 31 -5.73 -2.62 18.93
N ILE A 32 -5.52 -3.44 17.89
CA ILE A 32 -5.54 -2.98 16.50
C ILE A 32 -6.78 -3.55 15.81
N HIS A 33 -7.67 -2.66 15.39
CA HIS A 33 -8.88 -3.02 14.66
C HIS A 33 -8.78 -2.48 13.23
N ALA A 34 -9.00 -3.36 12.25
CA ALA A 34 -9.04 -2.99 10.84
C ALA A 34 -10.15 -3.78 10.12
N PRO A 35 -10.72 -3.27 9.03
CA PRO A 35 -11.66 -4.03 8.23
C PRO A 35 -10.97 -5.19 7.49
N ALA A 36 -11.72 -6.28 7.25
CA ALA A 36 -11.27 -7.48 6.57
C ALA A 36 -11.27 -7.30 5.04
N ASN A 37 -10.42 -6.40 4.56
CA ASN A 37 -10.06 -6.20 3.16
C ASN A 37 -8.55 -6.01 3.05
N LEU A 38 -8.05 -5.91 1.82
CA LEU A 38 -6.61 -5.82 1.56
C LEU A 38 -5.97 -4.56 2.18
N SER A 39 -6.59 -3.38 2.05
CA SER A 39 -6.07 -2.14 2.65
C SER A 39 -5.99 -2.23 4.18
N GLY A 40 -7.02 -2.79 4.81
CA GLY A 40 -7.05 -3.02 6.26
C GLY A 40 -6.00 -4.03 6.72
N LEU A 41 -5.82 -5.13 5.97
CA LEU A 41 -4.77 -6.12 6.21
C LEU A 41 -3.38 -5.49 6.15
N LEU A 42 -3.07 -4.80 5.05
CA LEU A 42 -1.77 -4.16 4.85
C LEU A 42 -1.46 -3.18 5.97
N ALA A 43 -2.37 -2.26 6.27
CA ALA A 43 -2.18 -1.24 7.30
C ALA A 43 -2.02 -1.86 8.70
N LEU A 44 -2.82 -2.88 9.03
CA LEU A 44 -2.72 -3.58 10.31
C LEU A 44 -1.38 -4.32 10.41
N SER A 45 -0.97 -5.05 9.36
CA SER A 45 0.29 -5.79 9.33
C SER A 45 1.51 -4.87 9.44
N MET A 46 1.46 -3.65 8.89
CA MET A 46 2.54 -2.66 9.09
C MET A 46 2.75 -2.37 10.58
N LEU A 47 1.69 -2.06 11.33
CA LEU A 47 1.81 -1.81 12.77
C LEU A 47 2.19 -3.08 13.55
N GLU A 48 1.56 -4.20 13.23
CA GLU A 48 1.84 -5.49 13.87
C GLU A 48 3.31 -5.90 13.69
N SER A 49 3.93 -5.58 12.55
CA SER A 49 5.35 -5.83 12.32
C SER A 49 6.24 -5.10 13.33
N ALA A 50 5.95 -3.84 13.63
CA ALA A 50 6.67 -3.08 14.65
C ALA A 50 6.43 -3.66 16.04
N PHE A 51 5.20 -4.10 16.33
CA PHE A 51 4.86 -4.61 17.67
C PHE A 51 5.56 -5.91 17.97
N LEU A 52 5.67 -6.79 16.96
CA LEU A 52 6.45 -8.01 17.04
C LEU A 52 7.95 -7.73 17.19
N ASP A 53 8.49 -6.75 16.44
CA ASP A 53 9.91 -6.38 16.54
C ASP A 53 10.26 -5.75 17.90
N THR A 54 9.34 -5.04 18.55
CA THR A 54 9.55 -4.43 19.88
C THR A 54 9.06 -5.28 21.05
N GLY A 55 8.39 -6.41 20.80
CA GLY A 55 7.80 -7.26 21.84
C GLY A 55 6.63 -6.63 22.60
N MET A 56 5.93 -5.65 22.01
CA MET A 56 4.76 -5.03 22.64
C MET A 56 3.59 -6.00 22.68
N LYS A 57 2.79 -5.92 23.75
CA LYS A 57 1.57 -6.73 23.87
C LYS A 57 0.49 -6.10 23.01
N TYR A 58 -0.10 -6.90 22.12
CA TYR A 58 -1.18 -6.43 21.28
C TYR A 58 -2.26 -7.51 21.06
N ARG A 59 -3.44 -7.05 20.64
CA ARG A 59 -4.54 -7.88 20.13
C ARG A 59 -5.01 -7.30 18.81
N ARG A 60 -4.92 -8.07 17.74
CA ARG A 60 -5.48 -7.71 16.44
C ARG A 60 -6.93 -8.20 16.31
N ARG A 61 -7.76 -7.47 15.57
CA ARG A 61 -9.12 -7.87 15.20
C ARG A 61 -9.46 -7.38 13.81
N PHE A 62 -9.84 -8.33 12.94
CA PHE A 62 -10.46 -8.01 11.66
C PHE A 62 -11.98 -7.86 11.82
N LEU A 63 -12.51 -6.73 11.37
CA LEU A 63 -13.94 -6.40 11.34
C LEU A 63 -14.51 -6.68 9.95
N PRO A 64 -15.84 -6.76 9.76
CA PRO A 64 -16.40 -6.71 8.41
C PRO A 64 -15.86 -5.53 7.60
N SER A 65 -15.76 -5.69 6.28
CA SER A 65 -15.33 -4.59 5.41
C SER A 65 -16.41 -3.54 5.29
N ASP A 66 -16.03 -2.26 5.42
CA ASP A 66 -16.93 -1.12 5.27
C ASP A 66 -16.88 -0.50 3.86
N GLN A 67 -16.21 -1.15 2.90
CA GLN A 67 -15.96 -0.62 1.55
C GLN A 67 -17.24 -0.21 0.81
N HIS A 68 -18.30 -1.02 0.93
CA HIS A 68 -19.60 -0.78 0.29
C HIS A 68 -20.66 -0.35 1.29
N ILE A 69 -20.27 0.07 2.49
CA ILE A 69 -21.19 0.46 3.57
C ILE A 69 -21.31 1.99 3.62
N PRO A 70 -22.54 2.53 3.52
CA PRO A 70 -22.81 3.96 3.71
C PRO A 70 -22.29 4.47 5.05
N ARG A 71 -21.86 5.74 5.12
CA ARG A 71 -21.13 6.28 6.29
C ARG A 71 -21.92 6.20 7.59
N ASP A 72 -23.22 6.42 7.52
CA ASP A 72 -24.18 6.38 8.62
C ASP A 72 -24.42 4.96 9.15
N GLU A 73 -24.12 3.94 8.34
CA GLU A 73 -24.25 2.52 8.71
C GLU A 73 -22.91 1.90 9.17
N ARG A 74 -21.81 2.66 9.11
CA ARG A 74 -20.49 2.18 9.52
C ARG A 74 -20.44 1.94 11.03
N ARG A 75 -19.81 0.83 11.41
CA ARG A 75 -19.75 0.43 12.81
C ARG A 75 -18.80 1.33 13.57
N GLN A 76 -19.30 1.89 14.66
CA GLN A 76 -18.45 2.57 15.63
C GLN A 76 -17.52 1.56 16.33
N PRO A 77 -16.26 1.93 16.59
CA PRO A 77 -15.35 1.07 17.32
C PRO A 77 -15.86 0.79 18.73
N GLN A 78 -15.71 -0.47 19.14
CA GLN A 78 -15.92 -0.85 20.53
C GLN A 78 -14.61 -0.66 21.29
N LEU A 79 -14.61 0.28 22.25
CA LEU A 79 -13.45 0.53 23.11
C LEU A 79 -13.14 -0.70 23.96
N PRO A 80 -11.86 -1.11 24.06
CA PRO A 80 -11.46 -2.16 24.97
C PRO A 80 -11.58 -1.69 26.43
N LYS A 81 -11.65 -2.65 27.36
CA LYS A 81 -11.71 -2.34 28.81
C LYS A 81 -10.36 -1.86 29.36
N ASP A 82 -9.26 -2.31 28.77
CA ASP A 82 -7.90 -1.83 29.05
C ASP A 82 -7.14 -1.61 27.74
N GLY A 83 -6.04 -0.88 27.82
CA GLY A 83 -5.15 -0.66 26.68
C GLY A 83 -5.62 0.41 25.71
N LEU A 84 -4.77 0.67 24.72
CA LEU A 84 -4.98 1.68 23.69
C LEU A 84 -5.61 1.05 22.46
N LEU A 85 -6.73 1.59 21.97
CA LEU A 85 -7.29 1.19 20.68
C LEU A 85 -6.68 2.01 19.55
N ILE A 86 -6.25 1.31 18.50
CA ILE A 86 -5.97 1.83 17.17
C ILE A 86 -7.05 1.30 16.23
N PHE A 87 -7.86 2.21 15.68
CA PHE A 87 -8.89 1.91 14.70
C PHE A 87 -8.46 2.41 13.32
N ILE A 88 -8.35 1.50 12.36
CA ILE A 88 -7.90 1.78 11.00
C ILE A 88 -9.12 1.78 10.08
N ALA A 89 -9.40 2.92 9.46
CA ALA A 89 -10.57 3.16 8.62
C ALA A 89 -10.17 3.58 7.19
N PRO A 90 -9.71 2.64 6.33
CA PRO A 90 -9.19 2.94 4.99
C PRO A 90 -10.19 3.62 4.04
N PHE A 91 -11.49 3.42 4.26
CA PHE A 91 -12.57 3.87 3.36
C PHE A 91 -13.34 5.08 3.90
N GLU A 92 -12.87 5.69 4.97
CA GLU A 92 -13.33 7.01 5.36
C GLU A 92 -12.88 8.08 4.37
N ASP A 93 -13.53 9.24 4.49
CA ASP A 93 -13.17 10.42 3.75
C ASP A 93 -11.72 10.82 4.01
N THR A 94 -11.16 11.54 3.05
CA THR A 94 -9.88 12.19 3.25
C THR A 94 -10.07 13.43 4.11
N TRP A 95 -9.57 13.37 5.34
CA TRP A 95 -9.69 14.45 6.31
C TRP A 95 -8.51 15.42 6.22
N LYS A 96 -8.74 16.72 6.46
CA LYS A 96 -7.64 17.58 6.88
C LYS A 96 -7.28 17.27 8.33
N LEU A 97 -6.00 17.41 8.66
CA LEU A 97 -5.49 17.06 9.98
C LEU A 97 -6.18 17.82 11.13
N ASP A 98 -6.48 19.09 10.92
CA ASP A 98 -7.14 20.00 11.87
C ASP A 98 -8.65 19.77 11.97
N GLU A 99 -9.24 19.08 11.02
CA GLU A 99 -10.67 18.73 10.97
C GLU A 99 -10.96 17.34 11.58
N LEU A 100 -9.91 16.57 11.96
CA LEU A 100 -10.08 15.23 12.52
C LEU A 100 -10.94 15.24 13.81
N PRO A 101 -11.92 14.34 13.92
CA PRO A 101 -12.71 14.19 15.14
C PRO A 101 -11.82 13.86 16.35
N LYS A 102 -12.13 14.45 17.51
CA LYS A 102 -11.52 14.04 18.78
C LYS A 102 -12.12 12.71 19.22
N THR A 103 -11.25 11.75 19.52
CA THR A 103 -11.62 10.39 19.90
C THR A 103 -10.80 9.93 21.10
N ASP A 104 -11.36 9.03 21.91
CA ASP A 104 -10.65 8.40 23.05
C ASP A 104 -9.69 7.27 22.60
N TYR A 105 -9.54 7.09 21.29
CA TYR A 105 -8.72 6.07 20.65
C TYR A 105 -7.92 6.69 19.50
N ILE A 106 -6.87 6.01 19.04
CA ILE A 106 -6.14 6.42 17.84
C ILE A 106 -6.99 6.05 16.62
N HIS A 107 -7.38 7.07 15.87
CA HIS A 107 -8.08 6.91 14.60
C HIS A 107 -7.14 7.17 13.42
N ILE A 108 -6.92 6.15 12.58
CA ILE A 108 -6.11 6.22 11.36
C ILE A 108 -7.05 6.16 10.16
N THR A 109 -7.17 7.28 9.47
CA THR A 109 -8.06 7.54 8.34
C THR A 109 -7.25 8.25 7.24
N PRO A 110 -7.63 8.22 5.95
CA PRO A 110 -6.90 8.95 4.92
C PRO A 110 -6.78 10.44 5.24
N LEU A 111 -5.58 11.01 5.05
CA LEU A 111 -5.30 12.42 5.37
C LEU A 111 -4.99 13.22 4.12
N SER A 112 -5.55 14.42 4.00
CA SER A 112 -5.21 15.36 2.94
C SER A 112 -3.81 15.90 3.20
N VAL A 113 -2.93 15.73 2.22
CA VAL A 113 -1.54 16.18 2.27
C VAL A 113 -1.15 16.88 0.99
N SER A 114 -0.08 17.67 1.07
CA SER A 114 0.49 18.35 -0.08
C SER A 114 1.88 17.83 -0.44
N VAL A 115 2.22 17.88 -1.72
CA VAL A 115 3.57 17.66 -2.22
C VAL A 115 3.93 18.75 -3.20
N ARG A 116 5.20 19.16 -3.19
CA ARG A 116 5.73 20.15 -4.14
C ARG A 116 6.47 19.42 -5.25
N LEU A 117 6.02 19.63 -6.49
CA LEU A 117 6.57 18.96 -7.66
C LEU A 117 7.11 19.95 -8.70
N GLY A 118 8.13 19.50 -9.42
CA GLY A 118 8.76 20.21 -10.53
C GLY A 118 9.73 21.31 -10.10
N SER A 119 10.42 21.89 -11.08
CA SER A 119 11.35 23.02 -10.87
C SER A 119 10.68 24.23 -10.22
N ASN A 120 9.38 24.40 -10.46
CA ASN A 120 8.59 25.51 -9.93
C ASN A 120 7.97 25.21 -8.55
N GLN A 121 8.25 24.03 -7.97
CA GLN A 121 7.74 23.63 -6.65
C GLN A 121 6.21 23.77 -6.53
N SER A 122 5.48 23.47 -7.61
CA SER A 122 4.03 23.58 -7.65
C SER A 122 3.39 22.63 -6.65
N GLU A 123 2.55 23.17 -5.77
CA GLU A 123 1.86 22.39 -4.75
C GLU A 123 0.74 21.56 -5.39
N ARG A 124 0.77 20.26 -5.14
CA ARG A 124 -0.26 19.30 -5.53
C ARG A 124 -0.81 18.65 -4.28
N ARG A 125 -2.13 18.59 -4.18
CA ARG A 125 -2.83 17.93 -3.08
C ARG A 125 -3.12 16.49 -3.44
N GLY A 126 -3.03 15.61 -2.46
CA GLY A 126 -3.44 14.22 -2.56
C GLY A 126 -3.92 13.70 -1.21
N ALA A 127 -4.11 12.38 -1.14
CA ALA A 127 -4.52 11.70 0.08
C ALA A 127 -3.40 10.74 0.50
N LEU A 128 -2.86 10.93 1.70
CA LEU A 128 -2.00 9.95 2.34
C LEU A 128 -2.86 8.85 2.94
N ASP A 129 -2.77 7.65 2.40
CA ASP A 129 -3.60 6.53 2.81
C ASP A 129 -3.17 5.93 4.16
N VAL A 130 -3.99 5.02 4.70
CA VAL A 130 -3.76 4.42 6.01
C VAL A 130 -2.59 3.42 6.04
N VAL A 131 -2.28 2.73 4.94
CA VAL A 131 -1.13 1.82 4.82
C VAL A 131 0.16 2.62 4.89
N ALA A 132 0.29 3.71 4.13
CA ALA A 132 1.47 4.58 4.19
C ALA A 132 1.65 5.21 5.59
N GLN A 133 0.55 5.67 6.21
CA GLN A 133 0.58 6.16 7.60
C GLN A 133 1.04 5.09 8.59
N CYS A 134 0.48 3.89 8.53
CA CYS A 134 0.88 2.78 9.40
C CYS A 134 2.32 2.32 9.16
N ALA A 135 2.80 2.33 7.92
CA ALA A 135 4.18 2.02 7.59
C ALA A 135 5.15 3.07 8.16
N ALA A 136 4.79 4.35 8.13
CA ALA A 136 5.57 5.42 8.75
C ALA A 136 5.55 5.35 10.27
N LEU A 137 4.41 5.04 10.89
CA LEU A 137 4.31 4.77 12.33
C LEU A 137 5.21 3.61 12.74
N ALA A 138 5.11 2.47 12.04
CA ALA A 138 5.94 1.30 12.31
C ALA A 138 7.44 1.61 12.21
N ALA A 139 7.84 2.33 11.15
CA ALA A 139 9.21 2.81 10.96
C ALA A 139 9.66 3.78 12.06
N GLN A 140 8.80 4.69 12.51
CA GLN A 140 9.11 5.62 13.59
C GLN A 140 9.28 4.91 14.94
N MET A 141 8.57 3.80 15.13
CA MET A 141 8.65 3.01 16.35
C MET A 141 9.92 2.17 16.41
N VAL A 142 10.24 1.48 15.32
CA VAL A 142 11.39 0.56 15.23
C VAL A 142 11.99 0.57 13.80
N PRO A 143 12.77 1.60 13.45
CA PRO A 143 13.22 1.82 12.06
C PRO A 143 14.13 0.72 11.50
N ASN A 144 14.77 -0.05 12.39
CA ASN A 144 15.64 -1.18 12.02
C ASN A 144 15.02 -2.54 12.37
N GLY A 145 13.71 -2.57 12.64
CA GLY A 145 12.96 -3.79 12.92
C GLY A 145 13.04 -4.77 11.75
N GLN A 146 13.23 -6.05 12.03
CA GLN A 146 13.36 -7.07 11.00
C GLN A 146 12.06 -7.19 10.20
N LYS A 147 10.91 -7.25 10.87
CA LYS A 147 9.60 -7.37 10.23
C LYS A 147 9.16 -6.06 9.61
N VAL A 148 9.44 -4.91 10.23
CA VAL A 148 9.17 -3.59 9.63
C VAL A 148 9.88 -3.47 8.29
N ARG A 149 11.17 -3.84 8.21
CA ARG A 149 11.93 -3.83 6.96
C ARG A 149 11.42 -4.85 5.95
N LEU A 150 10.94 -6.01 6.42
CA LEU A 150 10.39 -7.05 5.57
C LEU A 150 9.12 -6.59 4.84
N LEU A 151 8.24 -5.85 5.52
CA LEU A 151 6.98 -5.37 4.93
C LEU A 151 7.13 -4.03 4.20
N ARG A 152 8.24 -3.32 4.40
CA ARG A 152 8.54 -2.00 3.83
C ARG A 152 8.22 -1.84 2.33
N PRO A 153 8.46 -2.83 1.45
CA PRO A 153 8.13 -2.69 0.02
C PRO A 153 6.65 -2.41 -0.28
N PHE A 154 5.76 -2.74 0.66
CA PHE A 154 4.31 -2.58 0.52
C PHE A 154 3.80 -1.24 1.11
N ALA A 155 4.69 -0.34 1.55
CA ALA A 155 4.27 0.90 2.20
C ALA A 155 3.45 1.84 1.29
N SER A 156 3.59 1.76 -0.03
CA SER A 156 2.83 2.58 -1.00
C SER A 156 1.59 1.89 -1.57
N THR A 157 1.32 0.62 -1.23
CA THR A 157 0.25 -0.15 -1.91
C THR A 157 -1.14 0.32 -1.53
N GLY A 158 -1.33 0.93 -0.37
CA GLY A 158 -2.61 1.54 -0.05
C GLY A 158 -2.91 2.79 -0.88
N LEU A 159 -1.89 3.52 -1.38
CA LEU A 159 -2.07 4.59 -2.38
C LEU A 159 -2.50 4.01 -3.73
N TRP A 160 -1.93 2.86 -4.11
CA TRP A 160 -2.31 2.11 -5.32
C TRP A 160 -3.76 1.60 -5.29
N LEU A 161 -4.22 1.16 -4.12
CA LEU A 161 -5.58 0.66 -3.89
C LEU A 161 -6.64 1.76 -3.86
N ARG A 162 -6.23 3.04 -3.95
CA ARG A 162 -7.15 4.17 -4.08
C ARG A 162 -7.42 4.47 -5.55
N GLU A 163 -8.51 5.20 -5.77
CA GLU A 163 -9.01 5.57 -7.09
C GLU A 163 -8.27 6.76 -7.72
N ALA A 164 -7.28 7.36 -7.04
CA ALA A 164 -6.58 8.54 -7.54
C ALA A 164 -5.94 8.28 -8.91
N LEU A 165 -5.26 7.14 -9.05
CA LEU A 165 -4.66 6.71 -10.30
C LEU A 165 -5.69 6.38 -11.39
N ASP A 166 -6.97 6.14 -11.07
CA ASP A 166 -8.00 5.80 -12.06
C ASP A 166 -8.49 7.03 -12.84
N THR A 167 -8.23 8.23 -12.33
CA THR A 167 -8.67 9.48 -12.94
C THR A 167 -7.52 10.40 -13.31
N THR A 168 -6.44 10.39 -12.53
CA THR A 168 -5.32 11.31 -12.73
C THR A 168 -4.01 10.75 -12.18
N PHE A 169 -2.92 11.49 -12.34
CA PHE A 169 -1.64 11.16 -11.72
C PHE A 169 -1.72 11.35 -10.20
N ASP A 170 -1.23 10.38 -9.43
CA ASP A 170 -1.15 10.47 -7.97
C ASP A 170 0.27 10.89 -7.52
N PRO A 171 0.46 12.16 -7.12
CA PRO A 171 1.78 12.67 -6.75
C PRO A 171 2.26 12.12 -5.41
N ILE A 172 1.37 11.61 -4.56
CA ILE A 172 1.71 10.98 -3.28
C ILE A 172 2.24 9.58 -3.53
N HIS A 173 1.57 8.80 -4.37
CA HIS A 173 2.03 7.47 -4.78
C HIS A 173 3.44 7.54 -5.36
N THR A 174 3.68 8.42 -6.32
CA THR A 174 5.00 8.59 -6.96
C THR A 174 6.08 9.00 -5.95
N ALA A 175 5.82 9.98 -5.08
CA ALA A 175 6.80 10.43 -4.11
C ALA A 175 7.19 9.33 -3.11
N VAL A 176 6.23 8.55 -2.61
CA VAL A 176 6.51 7.43 -1.71
C VAL A 176 7.23 6.30 -2.45
N ARG A 177 6.79 5.93 -3.65
CA ARG A 177 7.41 4.90 -4.48
C ARG A 177 8.88 5.21 -4.78
N ASP A 178 9.17 6.45 -5.19
CA ASP A 178 10.52 6.86 -5.56
C ASP A 178 11.45 6.87 -4.33
N HIS A 179 10.95 7.32 -3.17
CA HIS A 179 11.69 7.21 -1.91
C HIS A 179 12.02 5.75 -1.55
N LEU A 180 11.02 4.86 -1.64
CA LEU A 180 11.20 3.42 -1.35
C LEU A 180 12.21 2.77 -2.32
N ARG A 181 12.21 3.18 -3.60
CA ARG A 181 13.23 2.77 -4.58
C ARG A 181 14.62 3.26 -4.18
N GLU A 182 14.76 4.54 -3.86
CA GLU A 182 16.06 5.16 -3.54
C GLU A 182 16.71 4.54 -2.30
N GLU A 183 15.92 4.14 -1.30
CA GLU A 183 16.43 3.44 -0.12
C GLU A 183 16.67 1.93 -0.34
N GLY A 184 16.32 1.40 -1.52
CA GLY A 184 16.54 0.00 -1.88
C GLY A 184 15.48 -0.98 -1.39
N SER A 185 14.27 -0.53 -1.06
CA SER A 185 13.16 -1.42 -0.63
C SER A 185 12.67 -2.33 -1.78
N PHE A 186 12.75 -1.87 -3.02
CA PHE A 186 12.51 -2.67 -4.21
C PHE A 186 13.29 -2.11 -5.40
N ARG A 187 13.39 -2.90 -6.46
CA ARG A 187 13.81 -2.41 -7.78
C ARG A 187 12.57 -2.03 -8.59
N ILE A 188 12.69 -0.97 -9.38
CA ILE A 188 11.68 -0.64 -10.38
C ILE A 188 12.15 -1.16 -11.74
N VAL A 189 11.30 -1.92 -12.41
CA VAL A 189 11.58 -2.51 -13.73
C VAL A 189 10.36 -2.37 -14.66
N PRO A 190 10.55 -2.36 -15.98
CA PRO A 190 9.44 -2.42 -16.92
C PRO A 190 8.79 -3.81 -16.93
N LEU A 191 7.54 -3.90 -17.40
CA LEU A 191 6.74 -5.13 -17.43
C LEU A 191 7.47 -6.37 -18.02
N PRO A 192 8.24 -6.27 -19.12
CA PRO A 192 8.96 -7.43 -19.66
C PRO A 192 10.13 -7.93 -18.80
N GLU A 193 10.50 -7.23 -17.73
CA GLU A 193 11.53 -7.67 -16.78
C GLU A 193 10.93 -8.33 -15.52
N VAL A 194 9.61 -8.30 -15.36
CA VAL A 194 8.93 -9.08 -14.32
C VAL A 194 8.88 -10.52 -14.79
N PRO A 195 9.41 -11.50 -14.02
CA PRO A 195 9.37 -12.90 -14.41
C PRO A 195 7.94 -13.45 -14.55
N SER A 196 7.09 -13.19 -13.53
CA SER A 196 5.74 -13.75 -13.42
C SER A 196 4.71 -12.65 -13.12
N PRO A 197 4.43 -11.73 -14.07
CA PRO A 197 3.39 -10.71 -13.88
C PRO A 197 2.00 -11.37 -13.86
N ALA A 198 1.07 -10.81 -13.09
CA ALA A 198 -0.26 -11.38 -12.93
C ALA A 198 -1.05 -11.35 -14.26
N PRO A 199 -1.60 -12.51 -14.70
CA PRO A 199 -2.44 -12.56 -15.89
C PRO A 199 -3.72 -11.75 -15.68
N GLY A 200 -4.23 -11.14 -16.75
CA GLY A 200 -5.45 -10.31 -16.70
C GLY A 200 -5.33 -8.97 -15.96
N MET A 201 -4.20 -8.64 -15.33
CA MET A 201 -4.04 -7.39 -14.59
C MET A 201 -4.08 -6.14 -15.49
N ILE A 202 -3.59 -6.24 -16.73
CA ILE A 202 -3.68 -5.19 -17.74
C ILE A 202 -4.71 -5.64 -18.79
N PRO A 203 -5.93 -5.09 -18.78
CA PRO A 203 -6.97 -5.49 -19.72
C PRO A 203 -6.57 -5.24 -21.18
N GLY A 204 -6.85 -6.21 -22.05
CA GLY A 204 -6.52 -6.15 -23.47
C GLY A 204 -5.04 -6.44 -23.81
N LEU A 205 -4.18 -6.66 -22.81
CA LEU A 205 -2.78 -7.00 -23.04
C LEU A 205 -2.65 -8.45 -23.55
N SER A 206 -1.89 -8.66 -24.62
CA SER A 206 -1.61 -10.01 -25.10
C SER A 206 -0.51 -10.68 -24.26
N GLU A 207 -0.91 -11.60 -23.38
CA GLU A 207 0.02 -12.41 -22.57
C GLU A 207 1.03 -13.18 -23.45
N ARG A 208 0.58 -13.70 -24.59
CA ARG A 208 1.46 -14.37 -25.56
C ARG A 208 2.53 -13.44 -26.12
N MET A 209 2.18 -12.19 -26.44
CA MET A 209 3.16 -11.21 -26.93
C MET A 209 4.12 -10.80 -25.81
N LEU A 210 3.62 -10.61 -24.59
CA LEU A 210 4.47 -10.32 -23.42
C LEU A 210 5.48 -11.44 -23.17
N SER A 211 5.06 -12.72 -23.15
CA SER A 211 5.97 -13.85 -22.96
C SER A 211 7.01 -13.97 -24.07
N ARG A 212 6.69 -13.58 -25.31
CA ARG A 212 7.66 -13.51 -26.40
C ARG A 212 8.64 -12.36 -26.19
N LEU A 213 8.15 -11.20 -25.75
CA LEU A 213 8.96 -10.02 -25.48
C LEU A 213 9.95 -10.26 -24.34
N GLN A 214 9.53 -10.87 -23.23
CA GLN A 214 10.38 -11.24 -22.09
C GLN A 214 11.60 -12.07 -22.54
N LYS A 215 11.41 -13.05 -23.44
CA LYS A 215 12.51 -13.90 -23.97
C LYS A 215 13.54 -13.14 -24.80
N GLY A 216 13.11 -12.07 -25.49
CA GLY A 216 13.95 -11.24 -26.34
C GLY A 216 14.53 -10.01 -25.64
N TRP A 217 13.96 -9.60 -24.51
CA TRP A 217 14.17 -8.29 -23.89
C TRP A 217 15.64 -7.93 -23.63
N GLN A 218 16.39 -8.88 -23.07
CA GLN A 218 17.81 -8.67 -22.73
C GLN A 218 18.72 -8.48 -23.94
N LYS A 219 18.27 -8.85 -25.15
CA LYS A 219 19.03 -8.73 -26.40
C LYS A 219 18.72 -7.45 -27.18
N MET A 220 17.69 -6.71 -26.76
CA MET A 220 17.23 -5.49 -27.43
C MET A 220 17.98 -4.26 -26.91
N ASP A 221 18.28 -3.33 -27.81
CA ASP A 221 18.71 -1.98 -27.46
C ASP A 221 17.54 -1.11 -26.99
N ILE A 222 17.84 0.13 -26.59
CA ILE A 222 16.87 1.06 -26.00
C ILE A 222 15.74 1.41 -26.99
N ASP A 223 16.07 1.62 -28.27
CA ASP A 223 15.09 1.97 -29.29
C ASP A 223 14.16 0.81 -29.60
N SER A 224 14.71 -0.40 -29.73
CA SER A 224 13.93 -1.63 -29.93
C SER A 224 13.02 -1.94 -28.75
N ARG A 225 13.49 -1.72 -27.52
CA ARG A 225 12.69 -1.87 -26.29
C ARG A 225 11.51 -0.90 -26.26
N SER A 226 11.75 0.38 -26.58
CA SER A 226 10.71 1.41 -26.63
C SER A 226 9.65 1.08 -27.67
N ALA A 227 10.05 0.67 -28.87
CA ALA A 227 9.14 0.30 -29.95
C ALA A 227 8.31 -0.95 -29.59
N ALA A 228 8.97 -2.00 -29.08
CA ALA A 228 8.29 -3.25 -28.73
C ALA A 228 7.30 -3.09 -27.57
N LEU A 229 7.62 -2.27 -26.57
CA LEU A 229 6.67 -1.93 -25.52
C LEU A 229 5.47 -1.14 -26.05
N SER A 230 5.71 -0.17 -26.93
CA SER A 230 4.64 0.62 -27.55
C SER A 230 3.67 -0.27 -28.34
N GLU A 231 4.19 -1.23 -29.12
CA GLU A 231 3.36 -2.21 -29.84
C GLU A 231 2.57 -3.11 -28.88
N LEU A 232 3.19 -3.55 -27.79
CA LEU A 232 2.54 -4.41 -26.79
C LEU A 232 1.36 -3.72 -26.10
N ILE A 233 1.49 -2.44 -25.75
CA ILE A 233 0.48 -1.68 -24.97
C ILE A 233 -0.58 -1.01 -25.85
N LEU A 234 -0.34 -0.87 -27.16
CA LEU A 234 -1.28 -0.19 -28.05
C LEU A 234 -2.74 -0.68 -27.92
N PRO A 235 -3.02 -2.00 -27.82
CA PRO A 235 -4.39 -2.49 -27.63
C PRO A 235 -5.01 -2.13 -26.29
N THR A 236 -4.20 -1.84 -25.26
CA THR A 236 -4.67 -1.55 -23.90
C THR A 236 -5.09 -0.10 -23.74
N LEU A 237 -4.56 0.81 -24.58
CA LEU A 237 -4.85 2.25 -24.53
C LEU A 237 -6.32 2.60 -24.80
N THR A 238 -7.04 1.73 -25.50
CA THR A 238 -8.46 1.91 -25.81
C THR A 238 -9.39 1.27 -24.77
N HIS A 239 -8.85 0.61 -23.75
CA HIS A 239 -9.66 -0.10 -22.77
C HIS A 239 -10.22 0.86 -21.70
N PRO A 240 -11.54 0.93 -21.46
CA PRO A 240 -12.13 1.95 -20.59
C PRO A 240 -11.87 1.70 -19.09
N SER A 241 -11.51 0.48 -18.71
CA SER A 241 -11.35 0.09 -17.30
C SER A 241 -9.97 0.38 -16.71
N LEU A 242 -9.03 0.89 -17.50
CA LEU A 242 -7.68 1.20 -17.02
C LEU A 242 -7.26 2.58 -17.51
N SER A 243 -7.02 3.49 -16.58
CA SER A 243 -6.58 4.83 -16.88
C SER A 243 -5.15 4.85 -17.44
N THR A 244 -4.80 5.92 -18.18
CA THR A 244 -3.43 6.11 -18.66
C THR A 244 -2.40 6.18 -17.53
N PRO A 245 -2.61 6.93 -16.42
CA PRO A 245 -1.66 6.95 -15.30
C PRO A 245 -1.44 5.57 -14.67
N ARG A 246 -2.52 4.79 -14.46
CA ARG A 246 -2.39 3.43 -13.91
C ARG A 246 -1.67 2.51 -14.89
N LEU A 247 -1.96 2.61 -16.18
CA LEU A 247 -1.24 1.85 -17.22
C LEU A 247 0.26 2.17 -17.23
N GLU A 248 0.65 3.44 -17.10
CA GLU A 248 2.07 3.82 -17.04
C GLU A 248 2.79 3.19 -15.85
N GLU A 249 2.17 3.17 -14.66
CA GLU A 249 2.71 2.45 -13.50
C GLU A 249 2.86 0.95 -13.77
N LEU A 250 1.85 0.33 -14.40
CA LEU A 250 1.86 -1.10 -14.71
C LEU A 250 2.80 -1.50 -15.83
N VAL A 251 3.20 -0.58 -16.70
CA VAL A 251 4.09 -0.87 -17.83
C VAL A 251 5.54 -0.55 -17.49
N TRP A 252 5.78 0.58 -16.82
CA TRP A 252 7.14 1.11 -16.62
C TRP A 252 7.65 0.95 -15.20
N HIS A 253 6.74 0.84 -14.21
CA HIS A 253 7.10 1.00 -12.80
C HIS A 253 6.76 -0.24 -11.95
N ARG A 254 7.09 -1.45 -12.43
CA ARG A 254 6.85 -2.69 -11.66
C ARG A 254 7.80 -2.79 -10.47
N LEU A 255 7.26 -3.04 -9.29
CA LEU A 255 8.04 -3.07 -8.05
C LEU A 255 8.50 -4.51 -7.74
N MET A 256 9.76 -4.81 -8.00
CA MET A 256 10.37 -6.12 -7.79
C MET A 256 11.10 -6.21 -6.45
N ILE A 257 10.71 -7.19 -5.64
CA ILE A 257 11.39 -7.57 -4.39
C ILE A 257 12.31 -8.75 -4.69
N GLY A 258 13.52 -8.77 -4.13
CA GLY A 258 14.53 -9.80 -4.44
C GLY A 258 14.15 -11.23 -4.06
N THR A 259 13.10 -11.43 -3.27
CA THR A 259 12.63 -12.73 -2.78
C THR A 259 11.40 -13.26 -3.54
N SER A 260 10.95 -12.59 -4.61
CA SER A 260 9.75 -12.97 -5.36
C SER A 260 9.93 -12.76 -6.85
N ASP A 261 9.43 -13.71 -7.64
CA ASP A 261 9.31 -13.61 -9.10
C ASP A 261 8.05 -12.84 -9.54
N VAL A 262 7.15 -12.58 -8.60
CA VAL A 262 5.92 -11.80 -8.79
C VAL A 262 6.12 -10.42 -8.16
N ASP A 263 5.94 -9.37 -8.95
CA ASP A 263 6.06 -7.99 -8.48
C ASP A 263 4.93 -7.63 -7.48
N VAL A 264 5.13 -6.57 -6.70
CA VAL A 264 4.19 -6.14 -5.64
C VAL A 264 2.78 -5.91 -6.19
N MET A 265 2.63 -5.25 -7.35
CA MET A 265 1.30 -4.92 -7.85
C MET A 265 0.58 -6.15 -8.40
N SER A 266 1.31 -7.11 -8.97
CA SER A 266 0.78 -8.44 -9.31
C SER A 266 0.31 -9.20 -8.06
N GLN A 267 1.08 -9.13 -6.97
CA GLN A 267 0.69 -9.74 -5.68
C GLN A 267 -0.61 -9.12 -5.14
N ILE A 268 -0.71 -7.79 -5.17
CA ILE A 268 -1.92 -7.05 -4.78
C ILE A 268 -3.12 -7.51 -5.62
N PHE A 269 -3.00 -7.45 -6.95
CA PHE A 269 -4.10 -7.80 -7.86
C PHE A 269 -4.61 -9.24 -7.66
N LEU A 270 -3.71 -10.22 -7.57
CA LEU A 270 -4.10 -11.62 -7.36
C LEU A 270 -4.75 -11.81 -5.99
N THR A 271 -4.25 -11.12 -4.96
CA THR A 271 -4.84 -11.16 -3.61
C THR A 271 -6.24 -10.55 -3.58
N GLU A 272 -6.48 -9.45 -4.30
CA GLU A 272 -7.82 -8.86 -4.40
C GLU A 272 -8.80 -9.79 -5.11
N ASN A 273 -8.37 -10.46 -6.19
CA ASN A 273 -9.22 -11.39 -6.93
C ASN A 273 -9.58 -12.66 -6.15
N GLU A 274 -8.73 -13.10 -5.22
CA GLU A 274 -8.98 -14.25 -4.36
C GLU A 274 -9.69 -13.89 -3.05
N TRP A 275 -10.03 -12.61 -2.85
CA TRP A 275 -10.62 -12.15 -1.60
C TRP A 275 -12.05 -12.69 -1.43
N PRO A 276 -12.39 -13.34 -0.30
CA PRO A 276 -13.73 -13.88 -0.11
C PRO A 276 -14.81 -12.79 -0.03
N GLU A 277 -15.95 -13.03 -0.68
CA GLU A 277 -17.14 -12.16 -0.59
C GLU A 277 -17.85 -12.27 0.77
N ASP A 278 -17.89 -13.48 1.35
CA ASP A 278 -18.51 -13.69 2.67
C ASP A 278 -17.70 -13.02 3.79
N SER A 279 -18.38 -12.25 4.64
CA SER A 279 -17.73 -11.49 5.72
C SER A 279 -17.02 -12.37 6.76
N GLY A 280 -17.54 -13.57 7.03
CA GLY A 280 -16.90 -14.52 7.94
C GLY A 280 -15.62 -15.11 7.34
N ALA A 281 -15.71 -15.58 6.10
CA ALA A 281 -14.57 -16.09 5.33
C ALA A 281 -13.49 -15.03 5.14
N ALA A 282 -13.87 -13.78 4.81
CA ALA A 282 -12.95 -12.66 4.63
C ALA A 282 -12.12 -12.37 5.89
N LYS A 283 -12.72 -12.44 7.09
CA LYS A 283 -11.97 -12.26 8.36
C LYS A 283 -10.95 -13.37 8.59
N ILE A 284 -11.34 -14.62 8.32
CA ILE A 284 -10.44 -15.77 8.49
C ILE A 284 -9.30 -15.68 7.46
N HIS A 285 -9.62 -15.35 6.21
CA HIS A 285 -8.66 -15.14 5.15
C HIS A 285 -7.67 -14.03 5.52
N ALA A 286 -8.17 -12.85 5.93
CA ALA A 286 -7.33 -11.73 6.33
C ALA A 286 -6.38 -12.08 7.49
N SER A 287 -6.87 -12.80 8.51
CA SER A 287 -6.02 -13.23 9.62
C SER A 287 -4.92 -14.19 9.18
N LYS A 288 -5.24 -15.18 8.35
CA LYS A 288 -4.26 -16.16 7.85
C LYS A 288 -3.22 -15.51 6.94
N LEU A 289 -3.68 -14.63 6.05
CA LEU A 289 -2.82 -13.92 5.14
C LEU A 289 -1.92 -12.93 5.88
N ALA A 290 -2.41 -12.23 6.91
CA ALA A 290 -1.57 -11.38 7.76
C ALA A 290 -0.45 -12.18 8.44
N ASP A 291 -0.74 -13.38 8.97
CA ASP A 291 0.28 -14.25 9.58
C ASP A 291 1.36 -14.67 8.58
N SER A 292 0.94 -15.03 7.37
CA SER A 292 1.86 -15.34 6.28
C SER A 292 2.72 -14.12 5.92
N PHE A 293 2.06 -12.98 5.66
CA PHE A 293 2.71 -11.76 5.24
C PHE A 293 3.75 -11.28 6.27
N LEU A 294 3.42 -11.30 7.56
CA LEU A 294 4.34 -10.98 8.67
C LEU A 294 5.53 -11.96 8.82
N LYS A 295 5.44 -13.13 8.21
CA LYS A 295 6.48 -14.16 8.22
C LYS A 295 7.35 -14.11 6.97
N THR A 296 6.75 -13.90 5.80
CA THR A 296 7.41 -14.05 4.48
C THR A 296 7.73 -12.71 3.83
N GLY A 297 7.00 -11.65 4.17
CA GLY A 297 7.04 -10.38 3.44
C GLY A 297 6.34 -10.41 2.09
N LEU A 298 5.56 -11.46 1.80
CA LEU A 298 4.87 -11.66 0.51
C LEU A 298 3.39 -11.95 0.76
N LEU A 299 2.52 -11.46 -0.13
CA LEU A 299 1.08 -11.74 -0.07
C LEU A 299 0.72 -13.06 -0.77
N LEU A 300 1.57 -13.52 -1.68
CA LEU A 300 1.40 -14.78 -2.37
C LEU A 300 2.44 -15.80 -1.89
N HIS A 301 2.02 -17.07 -1.85
CA HIS A 301 2.94 -18.19 -1.74
C HIS A 301 3.19 -18.77 -3.12
N SER A 302 4.46 -18.93 -3.47
CA SER A 302 4.92 -19.83 -4.54
C SER A 302 4.75 -21.29 -4.13
#